data_AF-A0A562I7W3-F1
#
_entry.id   AF-A0A562I7W3-F1
#
_cell.length_a   1.000
_cell.length_b   1.000
_cell.length_c   1.000
_cell.angle_alpha   90.00
_cell.angle_beta   90.00
_cell.angle_gamma   90.00
#
_symmetry.space_group_name_H-M   'P 1'
#
loop_
_entity.id
_entity.type
_entity.pdbx_description
1 polymer ?
#
loop_
_entity_poly.entity_id
_entity_poly.type
_entity_poly.pdbx_seq_one_letter_code
_entity_poly.pdbx_strand_id
1 'polypeptide(L)'
;MSSTAEPPAGAGPVASGADAGCWLHGVVRAAEPTLLGGITGMGGGPVRAVPGVGLVAVVSAAPLTEYGEEPLRRNLEDLTWLERAARTHHEVVAALARAGAVVPARLATVYRDEGGVGRLLAERGAGLAATLDRLTGRTEWGVKGYVGPAANPPSAPAGAPAVRRPAGPGRRTCGGAGPS
;
A
#
# COMPACT_ATOMS: atom_id res chain seq x y z
N MET A 1 -27.27 16.62 38.41
CA MET A 1 -26.05 16.51 37.59
C MET A 1 -26.48 16.15 36.19
N SER A 2 -26.58 17.14 35.30
CA SER A 2 -26.92 16.93 33.89
C SER A 2 -25.76 17.45 33.05
N SER A 3 -25.04 16.52 32.46
CA SER A 3 -23.88 16.71 31.61
C SER A 3 -24.36 17.11 30.21
N THR A 4 -24.17 18.37 29.83
CA THR A 4 -24.32 18.80 28.44
C THR A 4 -23.05 18.41 27.69
N ALA A 5 -23.18 17.47 26.75
CA ALA A 5 -22.16 17.21 25.75
C ALA A 5 -22.11 18.39 24.77
N GLU A 6 -20.94 19.01 24.67
CA GLU A 6 -20.63 20.06 23.71
C GLU A 6 -20.49 19.43 22.31
N PRO A 7 -21.20 19.92 21.28
CA PRO A 7 -21.00 19.44 19.91
C PRO A 7 -19.65 19.94 19.37
N PRO A 8 -18.90 19.15 18.57
CA PRO A 8 -17.67 19.65 17.98
C PRO A 8 -17.95 20.83 17.06
N ALA A 9 -17.29 21.93 17.36
CA ALA A 9 -17.41 23.20 16.67
C ALA A 9 -17.05 23.08 15.18
N GLY A 10 -17.99 23.54 14.35
CA GLY A 10 -17.70 24.31 13.14
C GLY A 10 -17.03 23.56 12.01
N ALA A 11 -17.85 22.99 11.12
CA ALA A 11 -17.56 23.06 9.69
C ALA A 11 -17.47 24.55 9.31
N GLY A 12 -16.25 25.09 9.34
CA GLY A 12 -15.96 26.44 8.88
C GLY A 12 -16.27 26.59 7.39
N PRO A 13 -16.43 27.83 6.90
CA PRO A 13 -16.79 28.10 5.52
C PRO A 13 -15.76 27.45 4.58
N VAL A 14 -16.25 26.73 3.57
CA VAL A 14 -15.42 26.18 2.49
C VAL A 14 -14.78 27.35 1.74
N ALA A 15 -13.57 27.71 2.14
CA ALA A 15 -12.81 28.79 1.54
C ALA A 15 -12.55 28.47 0.06
N SER A 16 -13.15 29.27 -0.82
CA SER A 16 -12.81 29.30 -2.23
C SER A 16 -11.46 30.02 -2.40
N GLY A 17 -10.45 29.24 -2.78
CA GLY A 17 -9.37 29.62 -3.70
C GLY A 17 -8.54 30.87 -3.40
N ALA A 18 -7.49 30.70 -2.60
CA ALA A 18 -6.22 31.44 -2.79
C ALA A 18 -5.01 30.69 -2.18
N ASP A 19 -5.20 29.92 -1.09
CA ASP A 19 -4.11 29.25 -0.36
C ASP A 19 -4.34 27.74 -0.14
N ALA A 20 -4.90 27.04 -1.12
CA ALA A 20 -5.10 25.58 -1.04
C ALA A 20 -4.15 24.87 -2.00
N GLY A 21 -3.17 24.16 -1.44
CA GLY A 21 -2.30 23.25 -2.18
C GLY A 21 -3.03 21.98 -2.61
N CYS A 22 -2.29 21.10 -3.29
CA CYS A 22 -2.76 19.82 -3.80
C CYS A 22 -2.00 18.68 -3.13
N TRP A 23 -2.69 17.88 -2.32
CA TRP A 23 -2.15 16.61 -1.81
C TRP A 23 -2.34 15.53 -2.86
N LEU A 24 -1.26 14.95 -3.37
CA LEU A 24 -1.29 13.90 -4.38
C LEU A 24 -1.52 12.54 -3.73
N HIS A 25 -2.57 11.83 -4.14
CA HIS A 25 -2.83 10.45 -3.70
C HIS A 25 -2.20 9.43 -4.62
N GLY A 26 -2.30 9.63 -5.93
CA GLY A 26 -1.76 8.70 -6.91
C GLY A 26 -2.08 9.12 -8.34
N VAL A 27 -1.61 8.32 -9.28
CA VAL A 27 -1.78 8.52 -10.72
C VAL A 27 -2.46 7.29 -11.33
N VAL A 28 -3.44 7.53 -12.19
CA VAL A 28 -4.23 6.52 -12.92
C VAL A 28 -4.31 6.85 -14.41
N ARG A 29 -4.83 5.93 -15.23
CA ARG A 29 -5.07 6.19 -16.67
C ARG A 29 -6.28 7.09 -16.92
N ALA A 30 -7.35 6.84 -16.18
CA ALA A 30 -8.61 7.56 -16.26
C ALA A 30 -9.25 7.53 -14.87
N ALA A 31 -10.03 8.56 -14.55
CA ALA A 31 -10.76 8.64 -13.30
C ALA A 31 -12.17 9.17 -13.58
N GLU A 32 -13.17 8.38 -13.21
CA GLU A 32 -14.57 8.76 -13.39
C GLU A 32 -14.96 9.87 -12.40
N PRO A 33 -15.54 11.00 -12.86
CA PRO A 33 -15.91 12.10 -11.98
C PRO A 33 -16.85 11.70 -10.84
N THR A 34 -17.80 10.79 -11.11
CA THR A 34 -18.73 10.27 -10.09
C THR A 34 -18.03 9.47 -9.00
N LEU A 35 -17.00 8.69 -9.35
CA LEU A 35 -16.18 7.97 -8.37
C LEU A 35 -15.43 8.96 -7.48
N LEU A 36 -14.78 9.96 -8.09
CA LEU A 36 -14.01 10.97 -7.36
C LEU A 36 -14.90 11.81 -6.42
N GLY A 37 -16.10 12.17 -6.87
CA GLY A 37 -17.08 12.90 -6.05
C GLY A 37 -17.57 12.11 -4.83
N GLY A 38 -17.48 10.78 -4.86
CA GLY A 38 -17.88 9.90 -3.75
C GLY A 38 -16.78 9.58 -2.73
N ILE A 39 -15.54 10.04 -2.96
CA ILE A 39 -14.40 9.74 -2.09
C ILE A 39 -14.00 11.01 -1.32
N THR A 40 -14.00 10.93 0.01
CA THR A 40 -13.55 12.02 0.88
C THR A 40 -12.02 12.06 0.98
N GLY A 41 -11.45 13.24 0.74
CA GLY A 41 -10.03 13.51 0.77
C GLY A 41 -9.52 14.15 2.07
N MET A 42 -8.26 14.64 2.03
CA MET A 42 -7.54 15.21 3.19
C MET A 42 -8.20 16.45 3.81
N GLY A 43 -8.92 17.26 3.02
CA GLY A 43 -9.62 18.46 3.49
C GLY A 43 -11.11 18.27 3.75
N GLY A 44 -11.58 17.03 3.88
CA GLY A 44 -13.01 16.70 4.08
C GLY A 44 -13.89 16.88 2.83
N GLY A 45 -13.38 17.53 1.78
CA GLY A 45 -14.01 17.61 0.47
C GLY A 45 -13.71 16.41 -0.43
N PRO A 46 -14.38 16.31 -1.60
CA PRO A 46 -14.11 15.25 -2.56
C PRO A 46 -12.72 15.38 -3.18
N VAL A 47 -12.16 14.25 -3.62
CA VAL A 47 -10.93 14.25 -4.43
C VAL A 47 -11.20 14.81 -5.83
N ARG A 48 -10.16 15.36 -6.46
CA ARG A 48 -10.22 16.01 -7.79
C ARG A 48 -9.24 15.34 -8.74
N ALA A 49 -9.54 15.44 -10.03
CA ALA A 49 -8.66 15.00 -11.11
C ALA A 49 -7.86 16.17 -11.66
N VAL A 50 -6.54 16.00 -11.78
CA VAL A 50 -5.66 16.88 -12.56
C VAL A 50 -5.23 16.10 -13.81
N PRO A 51 -5.71 16.49 -15.01
CA PRO A 51 -5.42 15.78 -16.24
C PRO A 51 -3.98 16.03 -16.71
N GLY A 52 -3.36 14.98 -17.24
CA GLY A 52 -2.12 15.04 -18.01
C GLY A 52 -2.26 14.23 -19.31
N VAL A 53 -1.18 14.15 -20.08
CA VAL A 53 -1.21 13.41 -21.36
C VAL A 53 -1.30 11.90 -21.08
N GLY A 54 -2.47 11.32 -21.30
CA GLY A 54 -2.73 9.87 -21.13
C GLY A 54 -2.68 9.38 -19.68
N LEU A 55 -2.74 10.31 -18.71
CA LEU A 55 -2.66 10.07 -17.27
C LEU A 55 -3.54 11.08 -16.54
N VAL A 56 -3.99 10.70 -15.34
CA VAL A 56 -4.74 11.56 -14.43
C VAL A 56 -4.13 11.44 -13.05
N ALA A 57 -3.75 12.57 -12.44
CA ALA A 57 -3.40 12.63 -11.04
C ALA A 57 -4.66 12.85 -10.20
N VAL A 58 -4.79 12.11 -9.10
CA VAL A 58 -5.89 12.26 -8.15
C VAL A 58 -5.39 13.00 -6.91
N VAL A 59 -6.01 14.14 -6.61
CA VAL A 59 -5.55 15.07 -5.57
C VAL A 59 -6.66 15.45 -4.59
N SER A 60 -6.29 15.77 -3.36
CA SER A 60 -7.16 16.47 -2.41
C SER A 60 -6.75 17.93 -2.29
N ALA A 61 -7.71 18.80 -2.02
CA ALA A 61 -7.39 20.16 -1.56
C ALA A 61 -6.69 20.07 -0.20
N ALA A 62 -5.59 20.78 -0.05
CA ALA A 62 -4.73 20.78 1.13
C ALA A 62 -4.50 22.23 1.58
N PRO A 63 -5.29 22.75 2.54
CA PRO A 63 -5.12 24.11 3.04
C PRO A 63 -3.67 24.37 3.48
N LEU A 64 -3.00 25.38 2.94
CA LEU A 64 -1.59 25.63 3.23
C LEU A 64 -1.34 26.00 4.70
N THR A 65 -2.38 26.43 5.42
CA THR A 65 -2.32 26.63 6.88
C THR A 65 -2.02 25.36 7.66
N GLU A 66 -2.42 24.19 7.15
CA GLU A 66 -2.20 22.88 7.77
C GLU A 66 -1.20 22.01 7.00
N TYR A 67 -1.13 22.19 5.68
CA TYR A 67 -0.36 21.37 4.75
C TYR A 67 0.77 22.11 4.05
N GLY A 68 1.00 23.39 4.38
CA GLY A 68 2.19 24.12 3.96
C GLY A 68 3.47 23.53 4.56
N GLU A 69 4.63 23.93 4.06
CA GLU A 69 5.91 23.26 4.39
C GLU A 69 6.18 23.19 5.91
N GLU A 70 6.05 24.30 6.64
CA GLU A 70 6.26 24.32 8.09
C GLU A 70 5.17 23.58 8.89
N PRO A 71 3.86 23.84 8.68
CA PRO A 71 2.80 23.07 9.33
C PRO A 71 2.88 21.58 9.04
N LEU A 72 3.11 21.18 7.80
CA LEU A 72 3.22 19.79 7.39
C LEU A 72 4.35 19.08 8.14
N ARG A 73 5.53 19.70 8.22
CA ARG A 73 6.66 19.14 8.97
C ARG A 73 6.31 18.93 10.45
N ARG A 74 5.67 19.90 11.10
CA ARG A 74 5.24 19.76 12.50
C ARG A 74 4.19 18.67 12.67
N ASN A 75 3.22 18.62 11.76
CA ASN A 75 2.12 17.65 11.81
C ASN A 75 2.61 16.21 11.53
N LEU A 76 3.69 16.03 10.78
CA LEU A 76 4.31 14.72 10.56
C LEU A 76 4.97 14.16 11.83
N GLU A 77 5.29 15.00 12.81
CA GLU A 77 5.79 14.57 14.13
C GLU A 77 4.63 14.17 15.07
N ASP A 78 3.39 14.59 14.77
CA ASP A 78 2.19 14.16 15.47
C ASP A 78 1.67 12.84 14.90
N LEU A 79 1.84 11.75 15.67
CA LEU A 79 1.40 10.42 15.28
C LEU A 79 -0.11 10.31 15.03
N THR A 80 -0.92 11.07 15.76
CA THR A 80 -2.39 11.03 15.60
C THR A 80 -2.79 11.69 14.29
N TRP A 81 -2.14 12.82 13.96
CA TRP A 81 -2.33 13.46 12.67
C TRP A 81 -1.81 12.56 11.53
N LEU A 82 -0.62 12.00 11.67
CA LEU A 82 -0.01 11.11 10.69
C LEU A 82 -0.84 9.86 10.43
N GLU A 83 -1.40 9.23 11.46
CA GLU A 83 -2.30 8.09 11.32
C GLU A 83 -3.54 8.46 10.51
N ARG A 84 -4.19 9.57 10.84
CA ARG A 84 -5.36 10.06 10.08
C ARG A 84 -5.00 10.33 8.63
N ALA A 85 -3.88 11.02 8.39
CA ALA A 85 -3.41 11.32 7.04
C ALA A 85 -3.10 10.05 6.23
N ALA A 86 -2.42 9.08 6.85
CA ALA A 86 -2.10 7.80 6.23
C ALA A 86 -3.36 7.00 5.90
N ARG A 87 -4.35 6.97 6.83
CA ARG A 87 -5.63 6.29 6.61
C ARG A 87 -6.40 6.92 5.46
N THR A 88 -6.59 8.24 5.46
CA THR A 88 -7.28 8.94 4.37
C THR A 88 -6.56 8.73 3.04
N HIS A 89 -5.23 8.82 3.02
CA HIS A 89 -4.46 8.54 1.80
C HIS A 89 -4.68 7.11 1.30
N HIS A 90 -4.62 6.12 2.19
CA HIS A 90 -4.86 4.72 1.87
C HIS A 90 -6.28 4.47 1.35
N GLU A 91 -7.30 5.04 1.98
CA GLU A 91 -8.69 4.87 1.57
C GLU A 91 -8.95 5.38 0.15
N VAL A 92 -8.38 6.55 -0.19
CA VAL A 92 -8.44 7.08 -1.56
C VAL A 92 -7.75 6.13 -2.54
N VAL A 93 -6.52 5.72 -2.24
CA VAL A 93 -5.74 4.81 -3.11
C VAL A 93 -6.45 3.46 -3.28
N ALA A 94 -7.02 2.90 -2.20
CA ALA A 94 -7.77 1.66 -2.24
C ALA A 94 -9.05 1.79 -3.08
N ALA A 95 -9.76 2.92 -2.99
CA ALA A 95 -10.91 3.19 -3.84
C ALA A 95 -10.54 3.27 -5.33
N LEU A 96 -9.42 3.91 -5.66
CA LEU A 96 -8.90 3.94 -7.03
C LEU A 96 -8.47 2.55 -7.51
N ALA A 97 -7.78 1.78 -6.67
CA ALA A 97 -7.31 0.43 -6.98
C ALA A 97 -8.46 -0.55 -7.29
N ARG A 98 -9.64 -0.34 -6.69
CA ARG A 98 -10.86 -1.11 -7.02
C ARG A 98 -11.40 -0.81 -8.42
N ALA A 99 -11.16 0.39 -8.95
CA ALA A 99 -11.60 0.80 -10.28
C ALA A 99 -10.56 0.47 -11.38
N GLY A 100 -9.27 0.36 -11.03
CA GLY A 100 -8.23 0.00 -11.97
C GLY A 100 -6.82 0.15 -11.42
N ALA A 101 -5.82 0.01 -12.28
CA ALA A 101 -4.41 0.18 -11.90
C ALA A 101 -4.12 1.61 -11.41
N VAL A 102 -3.41 1.71 -10.30
CA VAL A 102 -2.99 2.97 -9.68
C VAL A 102 -1.50 2.92 -9.35
N VAL A 103 -0.80 4.04 -9.55
CA VAL A 103 0.52 4.27 -8.98
C VAL A 103 0.34 5.17 -7.76
N PRO A 104 0.44 4.63 -6.53
CA PRO A 104 0.31 5.42 -5.32
C PRO A 104 1.45 6.44 -5.23
N ALA A 105 1.12 7.67 -4.84
CA ALA A 105 2.14 8.64 -4.48
C ALA A 105 2.72 8.31 -3.11
N ARG A 106 3.88 8.90 -2.79
CA ARG A 106 4.39 8.84 -1.42
C ARG A 106 3.46 9.63 -0.50
N LEU A 107 3.30 9.17 0.73
CA LEU A 107 2.59 9.93 1.75
C LEU A 107 3.23 11.33 1.90
N ALA A 108 2.41 12.34 2.18
CA ALA A 108 2.83 13.73 2.32
C ALA A 108 3.45 14.36 1.05
N THR A 109 3.02 13.90 -0.14
CA THR A 109 3.36 14.59 -1.40
C THR A 109 2.39 15.74 -1.65
N VAL A 110 2.80 16.97 -1.32
CA VAL A 110 2.00 18.19 -1.48
C VAL A 110 2.61 19.13 -2.51
N TYR A 111 1.79 19.67 -3.40
CA TYR A 111 2.13 20.71 -4.37
C TYR A 111 1.41 22.02 -4.00
N ARG A 112 2.01 23.17 -4.34
CA ARG A 112 1.38 24.48 -4.09
C ARG A 112 0.15 24.73 -4.94
N ASP A 113 0.09 24.12 -6.12
CA ASP A 113 -0.98 24.28 -7.10
C ASP A 113 -1.06 23.05 -8.03
N GLU A 114 -2.15 22.96 -8.80
CA GLU A 114 -2.37 21.92 -9.80
C GLU A 114 -1.34 21.98 -10.95
N GLY A 115 -0.77 23.16 -11.23
CA GLY A 115 0.29 23.33 -12.23
C GLY A 115 1.56 22.56 -11.86
N GLY A 116 1.91 22.49 -10.58
CA GLY A 116 2.99 21.64 -10.06
C GLY A 116 2.73 20.15 -10.28
N VAL A 117 1.48 19.72 -10.09
CA VAL A 117 1.06 18.35 -10.38
C VAL A 117 1.11 18.06 -11.88
N GLY A 118 0.68 19.01 -12.72
CA GLY A 118 0.80 18.91 -14.18
C GLY A 118 2.25 18.77 -14.65
N ARG A 119 3.18 19.54 -14.07
CA ARG A 119 4.63 19.41 -14.35
C ARG A 119 5.16 18.03 -13.96
N LEU A 120 4.78 17.51 -12.80
CA LEU A 120 5.12 16.14 -12.39
C LEU A 120 4.66 15.11 -13.44
N LEU A 121 3.42 15.23 -13.92
CA LEU A 121 2.87 14.32 -14.93
C LEU A 121 3.62 14.44 -16.27
N ALA A 122 4.02 15.64 -16.67
CA ALA A 122 4.80 15.85 -17.89
C ALA A 122 6.20 15.25 -17.76
N GLU A 123 6.91 15.51 -16.67
CA GLU A 123 8.29 15.08 -16.44
C GLU A 123 8.41 13.56 -16.23
N ARG A 124 7.45 12.96 -15.51
CA ARG A 124 7.50 11.53 -15.12
C ARG A 124 6.52 10.65 -15.88
N GLY A 125 5.79 11.21 -16.84
CA GLY A 125 4.66 10.56 -17.51
C GLY A 125 5.02 9.20 -18.11
N ALA A 126 6.14 9.09 -18.83
CA ALA A 126 6.55 7.83 -19.44
C ALA A 126 6.80 6.72 -18.40
N GLY A 127 7.47 7.04 -17.29
CA GLY A 127 7.74 6.08 -16.21
C GLY A 127 6.49 5.68 -15.43
N LEU A 128 5.59 6.63 -15.21
CA LEU A 128 4.28 6.39 -14.57
C LEU A 128 3.41 5.50 -15.46
N ALA A 129 3.32 5.81 -16.75
CA ALA A 129 2.62 5.02 -17.75
C ALA A 129 3.14 3.58 -17.80
N ALA A 130 4.45 3.39 -17.94
CA ALA A 130 5.06 2.06 -17.96
C ALA A 130 4.81 1.28 -16.66
N THR A 131 4.67 1.96 -15.52
CA THR A 131 4.32 1.31 -14.26
C THR A 131 2.86 0.88 -14.23
N LEU A 132 1.93 1.74 -14.68
CA LEU A 132 0.52 1.39 -14.83
C LEU A 132 0.34 0.19 -15.77
N ASP A 133 1.08 0.12 -16.86
CA ASP A 133 1.01 -1.00 -17.81
C ASP A 133 1.41 -2.32 -17.15
N ARG A 134 2.43 -2.31 -16.27
CA ARG A 134 2.81 -3.49 -15.51
C ARG A 134 1.75 -3.91 -14.48
N LEU A 135 1.03 -2.95 -13.89
CA LEU A 135 0.04 -3.20 -12.85
C LEU A 135 -1.34 -3.59 -13.40
N THR A 136 -1.64 -3.21 -14.64
CA THR A 136 -2.95 -3.44 -15.26
C THR A 136 -3.28 -4.94 -15.30
N GLY A 137 -4.49 -5.29 -14.84
CA GLY A 137 -4.95 -6.69 -14.77
C GLY A 137 -4.26 -7.54 -13.70
N ARG A 138 -3.48 -6.94 -12.80
CA ARG A 138 -2.81 -7.64 -11.68
C ARG A 138 -3.42 -7.24 -10.34
N THR A 139 -3.25 -8.10 -9.35
CA THR A 139 -3.67 -7.88 -7.96
C THR A 139 -2.49 -8.09 -7.03
N GLU A 140 -2.34 -7.19 -6.06
CA GLU A 140 -1.32 -7.30 -5.01
C GLU A 140 -1.83 -8.17 -3.85
N TRP A 141 -0.99 -9.11 -3.38
CA TRP A 141 -1.31 -10.00 -2.27
C TRP A 141 -0.18 -9.97 -1.23
N GLY A 142 -0.51 -9.62 0.01
CA GLY A 142 0.38 -9.80 1.15
C GLY A 142 0.07 -11.10 1.89
N VAL A 143 1.05 -12.00 2.01
CA VAL A 143 0.91 -13.24 2.79
C VAL A 143 1.84 -13.17 3.99
N LYS A 144 1.29 -13.41 5.19
CA LYS A 144 2.06 -13.47 6.43
C LYS A 144 1.91 -14.84 7.07
N GLY A 145 3.01 -15.59 7.12
CA GLY A 145 3.10 -16.86 7.84
C GLY A 145 3.59 -16.63 9.27
N TYR A 146 2.98 -17.33 10.22
CA TYR A 146 3.42 -17.36 11.62
C TYR A 146 3.77 -18.80 11.96
N VAL A 147 4.96 -19.03 12.53
CA VAL A 147 5.37 -20.35 13.02
C VAL A 147 5.24 -20.33 14.54
N GLY A 148 4.37 -21.18 15.07
CA GLY A 148 4.28 -21.42 16.51
C GLY A 148 5.45 -22.29 16.99
N PRO A 149 5.77 -22.30 18.29
CA PRO A 149 6.75 -23.23 18.85
C PRO A 149 6.34 -24.66 18.49
N ALA A 150 7.29 -25.46 18.00
CA ALA A 150 7.04 -26.89 17.80
C ALA A 150 6.60 -27.48 19.15
N ALA A 151 5.37 -28.01 19.21
CA ALA A 151 5.01 -28.91 20.28
C ALA A 151 6.03 -30.05 20.21
N ASN A 152 6.80 -30.20 21.28
CA ASN A 152 7.88 -31.17 21.43
C ASN A 152 7.40 -32.51 20.83
N PRO A 153 8.09 -33.11 19.83
CA PRO A 153 7.66 -34.40 19.32
C PRO A 153 7.55 -35.37 20.51
N PRO A 154 6.49 -36.20 20.58
CA PRO A 154 6.35 -37.14 21.67
C PRO A 154 7.64 -37.97 21.75
N SER A 155 8.31 -37.92 22.90
CA SER A 155 9.50 -38.71 23.19
C SER A 155 9.21 -40.15 22.81
N ALA A 156 9.96 -40.68 21.83
CA ALA A 156 9.81 -42.07 21.41
C ALA A 156 9.91 -42.99 22.64
N PRO A 157 9.04 -44.01 22.77
CA PRO A 157 9.13 -44.94 23.88
C PRO A 157 10.49 -45.66 23.82
N ALA A 158 11.28 -45.52 24.88
CA ALA A 158 12.46 -46.33 25.10
C ALA A 158 12.02 -47.79 25.26
N GLY A 159 12.35 -48.64 24.28
CA GLY A 159 12.05 -50.06 24.38
C GLY A 159 12.15 -50.81 23.05
N ALA A 160 13.34 -50.92 22.49
CA ALA A 160 13.63 -51.97 21.52
C ALA A 160 14.30 -53.14 22.27
N PRO A 161 13.71 -54.35 22.32
CA PRO A 161 14.50 -55.54 22.59
C PRO A 161 15.26 -55.92 21.31
N ALA A 162 16.58 -56.06 21.45
CA ALA A 162 17.47 -56.50 20.40
C ALA A 162 17.08 -57.90 19.89
N VAL A 163 16.71 -58.00 18.61
CA VAL A 163 16.53 -59.30 17.95
C VAL A 163 17.87 -59.75 17.37
N ARG A 164 18.35 -60.87 17.91
CA ARG A 164 19.59 -61.57 17.59
C ARG A 164 19.57 -62.09 16.15
N ARG A 165 20.64 -61.83 15.40
CA ARG A 165 20.85 -62.25 14.00
C ARG A 165 21.18 -63.75 13.90
N PRO A 166 20.56 -64.53 13.00
CA PRO A 166 21.14 -65.78 12.53
C PRO A 166 22.04 -65.56 11.31
N ALA A 167 23.09 -66.39 11.25
CA ALA A 167 24.13 -66.41 10.23
C ALA A 167 23.60 -66.84 8.85
N GLY A 168 24.05 -66.14 7.80
CA GLY A 168 23.78 -66.53 6.42
C GLY A 168 24.72 -67.64 5.95
N PRO A 169 24.27 -68.55 5.07
CA PRO A 169 25.18 -69.45 4.36
C PRO A 169 25.70 -68.74 3.10
N GLY A 170 27.00 -68.85 2.86
CA GLY A 170 27.67 -68.20 1.75
C GLY A 170 27.43 -68.85 0.40
N ARG A 171 27.78 -68.11 -0.67
CA ARG A 171 28.20 -68.72 -1.93
C ARG A 171 29.23 -67.86 -2.64
N ARG A 172 30.13 -68.60 -3.28
CA ARG A 172 31.41 -68.25 -3.87
C ARG A 172 31.32 -67.43 -5.16
N THR A 173 32.43 -66.71 -5.33
CA THR A 173 33.03 -66.06 -6.51
C THR A 173 32.86 -66.79 -7.85
N CYS A 174 32.69 -66.00 -8.91
CA CYS A 174 33.42 -66.18 -10.18
C CYS A 174 33.31 -64.90 -11.03
N GLY A 175 34.43 -64.24 -11.29
CA GLY A 175 34.53 -63.11 -12.19
C GLY A 175 35.86 -63.15 -12.95
N GLY A 176 35.76 -63.27 -14.28
CA GLY A 176 36.65 -62.63 -15.26
C GLY A 176 37.95 -63.34 -15.65
N ALA A 177 37.99 -63.84 -16.89
CA ALA A 177 39.20 -63.83 -17.73
C ALA A 177 38.79 -63.55 -19.20
N GLY A 178 39.48 -62.59 -19.83
CA GLY A 178 39.29 -62.12 -21.21
C GLY A 178 39.66 -63.13 -22.30
N PRO A 179 39.69 -62.73 -23.59
CA PRO A 179 40.82 -61.97 -24.16
C PRO A 179 40.33 -60.83 -25.12
N SER A 180 41.13 -59.91 -25.67
CA SER A 180 42.53 -59.91 -26.14
C SER A 180 43.17 -58.53 -26.02
#